data_AF-A0A2E5JK36-F1
#
_entry.id   AF-A0A2E5JK36-F1
#
_cell.length_a   1.000
_cell.length_b   1.000
_cell.length_c   1.000
_cell.angle_alpha   90.00
_cell.angle_beta   90.00
_cell.angle_gamma   90.00
#
_symmetry.space_group_name_H-M   'P 1'
#
loop_
_entity.id
_entity.type
_entity.pdbx_description
1 polymer ?
#
loop_
_entity_poly.entity_id
_entity_poly.type
_entity_poly.pdbx_seq_one_letter_code
_entity_poly.pdbx_strand_id
1 'polypeptide(L)'
;SFESGNFDFSLLNAHVIYTSSKDEELMRFISNIAFGIDDYSQVGTGVTKETYARFAEVKLALEMLDLLADRYSEQDLIFAADMNLESKISYFEVLMKQFSRFDLVGEMATSLTPYRYGRGDVETNGFSSNYDHFILNNEANAPCARDAKGKVHVTRQSYFENHVDEWMKKYYVAREETGDPANPYQFSKAGEELMKERIQEHREMLEQTMTVVDGTIVAQYDDVDREVEIFKRRIFEEQLSDQTYYKFYRELISDHFPISISCKN
;
A
#
# COMPACT_ATOMS: atom_id res chain seq x y z
N SER A 1 -13.75 0.82 19.66
CA SER A 1 -14.91 1.67 19.40
C SER A 1 -14.49 3.06 19.00
N PHE A 2 -15.05 3.47 17.87
CA PHE A 2 -15.14 4.83 17.38
C PHE A 2 -16.63 5.12 17.18
N GLU A 3 -17.09 6.28 17.62
CA GLU A 3 -18.48 6.70 17.41
C GLU A 3 -18.51 7.85 16.39
N SER A 4 -19.34 7.73 15.36
CA SER A 4 -19.61 8.77 14.38
C SER A 4 -21.13 8.96 14.22
N GLY A 5 -21.65 9.99 14.87
CA GLY A 5 -23.10 10.19 14.96
C GLY A 5 -23.76 9.06 15.75
N ASN A 6 -24.64 8.29 15.11
CA ASN A 6 -25.30 7.13 15.73
C ASN A 6 -24.67 5.79 15.32
N PHE A 7 -23.48 5.80 14.71
CA PHE A 7 -22.75 4.61 14.27
C PHE A 7 -21.55 4.39 15.20
N ASP A 8 -21.55 3.30 15.97
CA ASP A 8 -20.36 2.80 16.67
C ASP A 8 -19.74 1.70 15.81
N PHE A 9 -18.42 1.63 15.80
CA PHE A 9 -17.67 0.59 15.09
C PHE A 9 -16.33 0.34 15.75
N SER A 10 -15.81 -0.87 15.55
CA SER A 10 -14.42 -1.19 15.88
C SER A 10 -13.60 -1.35 14.62
N LEU A 11 -12.64 -0.43 14.44
CA LEU A 11 -11.63 -0.51 13.41
C LEU A 11 -10.39 -1.23 13.92
N LEU A 12 -10.04 -2.30 13.24
CA LEU A 12 -8.77 -2.99 13.38
C LEU A 12 -7.95 -2.72 12.12
N ASN A 13 -6.67 -2.36 12.31
CA ASN A 13 -5.77 -2.10 11.21
C ASN A 13 -4.52 -3.00 11.34
N ALA A 14 -4.08 -3.58 10.24
CA ALA A 14 -2.89 -4.40 10.18
C ALA A 14 -2.12 -4.18 8.88
N HIS A 15 -0.84 -4.52 8.92
CA HIS A 15 -0.03 -4.74 7.73
C HIS A 15 0.44 -6.20 7.82
N VAL A 16 0.20 -6.97 6.78
CA VAL A 16 0.61 -8.39 6.71
C VAL A 16 2.08 -8.42 6.29
N ILE A 17 2.94 -8.83 7.21
CA ILE A 17 4.39 -8.54 7.14
C ILE A 17 5.19 -9.75 6.65
N TYR A 18 4.69 -10.99 6.82
CA TYR A 18 5.55 -12.15 6.58
C TYR A 18 5.84 -12.34 5.09
N THR A 19 7.12 -12.19 4.78
CA THR A 19 7.73 -12.87 3.66
C THR A 19 7.89 -14.34 4.05
N SER A 20 7.53 -15.25 3.13
CA SER A 20 7.72 -16.69 3.36
C SER A 20 9.13 -16.99 3.83
N SER A 21 9.25 -17.82 4.88
CA SER A 21 10.54 -18.37 5.26
C SER A 21 11.15 -19.17 4.11
N LYS A 22 12.48 -19.21 4.04
CA LYS A 22 13.21 -20.15 3.17
C LYS A 22 13.43 -21.50 3.84
N ASP A 23 13.21 -21.59 5.15
CA ASP A 23 13.34 -22.80 5.95
C ASP A 23 12.09 -23.68 5.82
N GLU A 24 12.27 -24.88 5.27
CA GLU A 24 11.20 -25.84 5.02
C GLU A 24 10.51 -26.33 6.30
N GLU A 25 11.24 -26.45 7.42
CA GLU A 25 10.64 -26.86 8.70
C GLU A 25 9.69 -25.79 9.21
N LEU A 26 10.09 -24.51 9.12
CA LEU A 26 9.24 -23.39 9.50
C LEU A 26 8.05 -23.25 8.55
N MET A 27 8.23 -23.49 7.25
CA MET A 27 7.13 -23.50 6.28
C MET A 27 6.09 -24.57 6.61
N ARG A 28 6.54 -25.79 6.92
CA ARG A 28 5.66 -26.88 7.36
C ARG A 28 4.95 -26.54 8.66
N PHE A 29 5.68 -26.00 9.64
CA PHE A 29 5.11 -25.58 10.92
C PHE A 29 3.97 -24.58 10.75
N ILE A 30 4.19 -23.51 9.97
CA ILE A 30 3.16 -22.49 9.69
C ILE A 30 1.97 -23.13 8.95
N SER A 31 2.24 -23.96 7.93
CA SER A 31 1.19 -24.62 7.15
C SER A 31 0.33 -25.55 8.02
N ASN A 32 0.95 -26.26 8.95
CA ASN A 32 0.26 -27.17 9.84
C ASN A 32 -0.60 -26.42 10.86
N ILE A 33 -0.06 -25.38 11.49
CA ILE A 33 -0.81 -24.58 12.46
C ILE A 33 -1.96 -23.84 11.80
N ALA A 34 -1.72 -23.19 10.67
CA ALA A 34 -2.73 -22.35 10.04
C ALA A 34 -3.78 -23.18 9.29
N PHE A 35 -3.38 -24.26 8.60
CA PHE A 35 -4.25 -24.96 7.67
C PHE A 35 -4.42 -26.46 7.95
N GLY A 36 -3.69 -27.02 8.92
CA GLY A 36 -3.76 -28.45 9.25
C GLY A 36 -3.12 -29.36 8.19
N ILE A 37 -2.16 -28.84 7.41
CA ILE A 37 -1.50 -29.53 6.30
C ILE A 37 0.03 -29.48 6.45
N ASP A 38 0.74 -30.38 5.77
CA ASP A 38 2.20 -30.48 5.91
C ASP A 38 2.97 -29.67 4.86
N ASP A 39 2.31 -29.21 3.80
CA ASP A 39 2.93 -28.45 2.71
C ASP A 39 2.01 -27.36 2.17
N TYR A 40 2.58 -26.19 1.87
CA TYR A 40 1.84 -25.03 1.38
C TYR A 40 1.12 -25.28 0.04
N SER A 41 1.59 -26.23 -0.78
CA SER A 41 0.94 -26.59 -2.04
C SER A 41 -0.43 -27.24 -1.83
N GLN A 42 -0.73 -27.69 -0.62
CA GLN A 42 -2.00 -28.31 -0.25
C GLN A 42 -3.03 -27.30 0.25
N VAL A 43 -2.66 -26.02 0.45
CA VAL A 43 -3.56 -24.99 0.99
C VAL A 43 -4.76 -24.79 0.07
N GLY A 44 -4.51 -24.58 -1.22
CA GLY A 44 -5.54 -24.34 -2.21
C GLY A 44 -5.04 -23.66 -3.47
N THR A 45 -5.93 -23.54 -4.46
CA THR A 45 -5.59 -22.95 -5.76
C THR A 45 -5.23 -21.47 -5.63
N GLY A 46 -4.11 -21.07 -6.24
CA GLY A 46 -3.61 -19.70 -6.23
C GLY A 46 -2.72 -19.37 -5.02
N VAL A 47 -2.62 -20.27 -4.04
CA VAL A 47 -1.60 -20.17 -2.98
C VAL A 47 -0.27 -20.68 -3.50
N THR A 48 0.79 -19.94 -3.18
CA THR A 48 2.16 -20.21 -3.63
C THR A 48 3.11 -20.24 -2.45
N LYS A 49 4.36 -20.62 -2.70
CA LYS A 49 5.42 -20.55 -1.70
C LYS A 49 5.57 -19.14 -1.17
N GLU A 50 5.35 -18.14 -2.00
CA GLU A 50 5.50 -16.73 -1.65
C GLU A 50 4.31 -16.18 -0.85
N THR A 51 3.13 -16.79 -0.96
CA THR A 51 1.86 -16.22 -0.45
C THR A 51 1.22 -17.00 0.70
N TYR A 52 1.59 -18.26 0.97
CA TYR A 52 0.90 -19.07 1.99
C TYR A 52 1.00 -18.47 3.41
N ALA A 53 2.13 -17.88 3.77
CA ALA A 53 2.33 -17.26 5.08
C ALA A 53 1.42 -16.04 5.27
N ARG A 54 1.21 -15.25 4.22
CA ARG A 54 0.27 -14.12 4.22
C ARG A 54 -1.17 -14.60 4.39
N PHE A 55 -1.55 -15.68 3.71
CA PHE A 55 -2.86 -16.29 3.93
C PHE A 55 -3.03 -16.85 5.36
N ALA A 56 -1.97 -17.35 5.98
CA ALA A 56 -2.00 -17.80 7.36
C ALA A 56 -2.29 -16.62 8.32
N GLU A 57 -1.66 -15.47 8.10
CA GLU A 57 -1.95 -14.23 8.85
C GLU A 57 -3.40 -13.77 8.64
N VAL A 58 -3.87 -13.72 7.39
CA VAL A 58 -5.26 -13.33 7.09
C VAL A 58 -6.25 -14.28 7.76
N LYS A 59 -5.99 -15.59 7.74
CA LYS A 59 -6.83 -16.57 8.44
C LYS A 59 -6.85 -16.32 9.95
N LEU A 60 -5.70 -16.10 10.57
CA LEU A 60 -5.61 -15.81 12.00
C LEU A 60 -6.36 -14.51 12.35
N ALA A 61 -6.26 -13.48 11.51
CA ALA A 61 -7.02 -12.25 11.68
C ALA A 61 -8.53 -12.49 11.62
N LEU A 62 -9.01 -13.33 10.69
CA LEU A 62 -10.42 -13.72 10.60
C LEU A 62 -10.88 -14.53 11.82
N GLU A 63 -10.08 -15.47 12.31
CA GLU A 63 -10.37 -16.21 13.54
C GLU A 63 -10.50 -15.26 14.74
N MET A 64 -9.63 -14.26 14.82
CA MET A 64 -9.72 -13.21 15.84
C MET A 64 -11.00 -12.37 15.69
N LEU A 65 -11.34 -11.94 14.46
CA LEU A 65 -12.56 -11.17 14.21
C LEU A 65 -13.82 -11.96 14.56
N ASP A 66 -13.85 -13.26 14.25
CA ASP A 66 -14.97 -14.14 14.57
C ASP A 66 -15.12 -14.32 16.09
N LEU A 67 -13.99 -14.53 16.81
CA LEU A 67 -13.97 -14.56 18.27
C LEU A 67 -14.43 -13.24 18.90
N LEU A 68 -14.08 -12.09 18.32
CA LEU A 68 -14.54 -10.79 18.79
C LEU A 68 -16.05 -10.64 18.61
N ALA A 69 -16.56 -10.98 17.42
CA ALA A 69 -17.99 -10.94 17.12
C ALA A 69 -18.81 -11.88 18.02
N ASP A 70 -18.27 -13.04 18.41
CA ASP A 70 -18.99 -13.98 19.28
C ASP A 70 -18.95 -13.59 20.77
N ARG A 71 -17.92 -12.87 21.22
CA ARG A 71 -17.71 -12.55 22.64
C ARG A 71 -18.20 -11.17 23.06
N TYR A 72 -18.32 -10.25 22.12
CA TYR A 72 -18.63 -8.85 22.40
C TYR A 72 -19.90 -8.42 21.65
N SER A 73 -20.63 -7.46 22.22
CA SER A 73 -21.85 -6.93 21.62
C SER A 73 -21.59 -6.05 20.40
N GLU A 74 -20.37 -5.55 20.24
CA GLU A 74 -19.94 -4.73 19.11
C GLU A 74 -19.79 -5.61 17.86
N GLN A 75 -20.66 -5.41 16.87
CA GLN A 75 -20.71 -6.24 15.66
C GLN A 75 -20.19 -5.50 14.42
N ASP A 76 -20.12 -4.18 14.46
CA ASP A 76 -19.63 -3.29 13.40
C ASP A 76 -18.09 -3.34 13.34
N LEU A 77 -17.57 -4.53 13.03
CA LEU A 77 -16.15 -4.79 12.89
C LEU A 77 -15.71 -4.46 11.47
N ILE A 78 -14.71 -3.58 11.38
CA ILE A 78 -14.03 -3.22 10.14
C ILE A 78 -12.56 -3.57 10.32
N PHE A 79 -12.06 -4.47 9.48
CA PHE A 79 -10.63 -4.79 9.42
C PHE A 79 -10.05 -4.23 8.14
N ALA A 80 -9.19 -3.21 8.25
CA ALA A 80 -8.46 -2.65 7.12
C ALA A 80 -7.03 -3.21 7.15
N ALA A 81 -6.53 -3.73 6.04
CA ALA A 81 -5.15 -4.19 6.01
C ALA A 81 -4.54 -4.13 4.62
N ASP A 82 -3.24 -3.80 4.58
CA ASP A 82 -2.38 -4.23 3.50
C ASP A 82 -2.07 -5.71 3.70
N MET A 83 -2.70 -6.56 2.90
CA MET A 83 -2.56 -8.01 2.97
C MET A 83 -1.42 -8.52 2.09
N ASN A 84 -0.87 -7.67 1.22
CA ASN A 84 0.12 -8.05 0.21
C ASN A 84 -0.31 -9.31 -0.59
N LEU A 85 -1.61 -9.40 -0.88
CA LEU A 85 -2.28 -10.50 -1.57
C LEU A 85 -3.27 -9.89 -2.56
N GLU A 86 -3.31 -10.37 -3.80
CA GLU A 86 -4.29 -9.88 -4.77
C GLU A 86 -5.67 -10.49 -4.47
N SER A 87 -6.73 -9.67 -4.41
CA SER A 87 -8.09 -10.17 -4.11
C SER A 87 -8.60 -11.22 -5.12
N LYS A 88 -8.04 -11.26 -6.34
CA LYS A 88 -8.39 -12.24 -7.39
C LYS A 88 -7.78 -13.63 -7.17
N ILE A 89 -6.94 -13.82 -6.15
CA ILE A 89 -6.43 -15.15 -5.81
C ILE A 89 -7.60 -16.01 -5.36
N SER A 90 -7.86 -17.10 -6.08
CA SER A 90 -9.03 -17.96 -5.88
C SER A 90 -9.18 -18.52 -4.46
N TYR A 91 -8.10 -18.63 -3.70
CA TYR A 91 -8.15 -19.11 -2.33
C TYR A 91 -8.92 -18.18 -1.38
N PHE A 92 -9.02 -16.88 -1.68
CA PHE A 92 -9.90 -15.98 -0.90
C PHE A 92 -11.34 -16.48 -0.87
N GLU A 93 -11.88 -17.04 -1.97
CA GLU A 93 -13.24 -17.57 -1.97
C GLU A 93 -13.42 -18.75 -1.00
N VAL A 94 -12.40 -19.60 -0.87
CA VAL A 94 -12.40 -20.72 0.07
C VAL A 94 -12.34 -20.19 1.49
N LEU A 95 -11.44 -19.24 1.75
CA LEU A 95 -11.26 -18.64 3.07
C LEU A 95 -12.51 -17.88 3.53
N MET A 96 -13.09 -17.05 2.68
CA MET A 96 -14.32 -16.29 3.00
C MET A 96 -15.54 -17.20 3.20
N LYS A 97 -15.61 -18.36 2.53
CA LYS A 97 -16.68 -19.35 2.82
C LYS A 97 -16.56 -19.95 4.22
N GLN A 98 -15.35 -20.12 4.74
CA GLN A 98 -15.14 -20.60 6.11
C GLN A 98 -15.59 -19.54 7.13
N PHE A 99 -15.39 -18.26 6.81
CA PHE A 99 -15.75 -17.11 7.65
C PHE A 99 -16.92 -16.33 7.05
N SER A 100 -18.04 -17.02 6.75
CA SER A 100 -19.16 -16.49 5.95
C SER A 100 -19.86 -15.23 6.50
N ARG A 101 -19.60 -14.85 7.76
CA ARG A 101 -20.02 -13.58 8.36
C ARG A 101 -19.28 -12.38 7.76
N PHE A 102 -18.12 -12.59 7.15
CA PHE A 102 -17.25 -11.52 6.67
C PHE A 102 -17.08 -11.52 5.15
N ASP A 103 -17.02 -10.33 4.56
CA ASP A 103 -16.73 -10.10 3.14
C ASP A 103 -15.39 -9.37 2.97
N LEU A 104 -14.57 -9.85 2.04
CA LEU A 104 -13.42 -9.14 1.52
C LEU A 104 -13.87 -8.11 0.47
N VAL A 105 -13.50 -6.85 0.65
CA VAL A 105 -13.80 -5.76 -0.29
C VAL A 105 -12.54 -4.95 -0.62
N GLY A 106 -12.43 -4.49 -1.87
CA GLY A 106 -11.24 -3.79 -2.39
C GLY A 106 -10.63 -4.50 -3.60
N GLU A 107 -11.34 -4.47 -4.73
CA GLU A 107 -10.88 -5.11 -5.99
C GLU A 107 -10.02 -4.19 -6.87
N MET A 108 -9.93 -2.90 -6.54
CA MET A 108 -9.15 -1.91 -7.30
C MET A 108 -7.67 -1.94 -6.91
N ALA A 109 -6.78 -1.63 -7.85
CA ALA A 109 -5.35 -1.49 -7.55
C ALA A 109 -5.13 -0.41 -6.49
N THR A 110 -4.35 -0.70 -5.45
CA THR A 110 -4.06 0.18 -4.32
C THR A 110 -2.57 0.51 -4.21
N SER A 111 -1.71 -0.14 -5.00
CA SER A 111 -0.28 0.15 -5.04
C SER A 111 0.13 0.97 -6.26
N LEU A 112 1.15 1.79 -6.06
CA LEU A 112 1.84 2.59 -7.07
C LEU A 112 2.86 1.72 -7.82
N THR A 113 2.82 1.75 -9.14
CA THR A 113 3.91 1.17 -9.96
C THR A 113 5.03 2.18 -10.14
N PRO A 114 6.30 1.77 -10.23
CA PRO A 114 7.38 2.68 -10.64
C PRO A 114 7.39 2.98 -12.15
N TYR A 115 6.77 2.14 -12.97
CA TYR A 115 6.87 2.16 -14.44
C TYR A 115 5.73 2.94 -15.11
N ARG A 116 6.03 3.72 -16.17
CA ARG A 116 5.00 4.35 -17.01
C ARG A 116 4.22 3.33 -17.83
N TYR A 117 4.94 2.39 -18.45
CA TYR A 117 4.35 1.35 -19.28
C TYR A 117 4.57 -0.03 -18.66
N GLY A 118 3.52 -0.84 -18.64
CA GLY A 118 3.52 -2.21 -18.15
C GLY A 118 3.75 -3.22 -19.26
N ARG A 119 3.34 -4.48 -19.01
CA ARG A 119 3.46 -5.55 -20.01
C ARG A 119 2.63 -5.25 -21.26
N GLY A 120 3.27 -5.30 -22.42
CA GLY A 120 2.62 -5.06 -23.71
C GLY A 120 2.44 -3.57 -24.04
N ASP A 121 3.30 -2.71 -23.48
CA ASP A 121 3.34 -1.25 -23.70
C ASP A 121 2.04 -0.53 -23.35
N VAL A 122 1.26 -1.10 -22.42
CA VAL A 122 0.05 -0.47 -21.89
C VAL A 122 0.45 0.47 -20.77
N GLU A 123 0.01 1.73 -20.85
CA GLU A 123 0.25 2.70 -19.79
C GLU A 123 -0.39 2.24 -18.48
N THR A 124 0.40 2.27 -17.42
CA THR A 124 -0.02 1.78 -16.09
C THR A 124 -0.91 2.78 -15.38
N ASN A 125 -0.86 4.05 -15.80
CA ASN A 125 -1.46 5.19 -15.12
C ASN A 125 -1.05 5.28 -13.63
N GLY A 126 0.13 4.75 -13.30
CA GLY A 126 0.66 4.72 -11.95
C GLY A 126 0.05 3.66 -11.04
N PHE A 127 -0.76 2.73 -11.54
CA PHE A 127 -1.37 1.66 -10.74
C PHE A 127 -0.74 0.29 -11.00
N SER A 128 -0.62 -0.57 -9.97
CA SER A 128 -0.13 -1.95 -10.09
C SER A 128 -1.05 -2.99 -9.43
N SER A 129 -0.89 -3.18 -8.11
CA SER A 129 -1.44 -4.30 -7.35
C SER A 129 -2.58 -3.86 -6.44
N ASN A 130 -3.45 -4.79 -6.06
CA ASN A 130 -4.51 -4.55 -5.07
C ASN A 130 -4.18 -5.29 -3.78
N TYR A 131 -3.36 -4.69 -2.92
CA TYR A 131 -2.93 -5.32 -1.67
C TYR A 131 -3.68 -4.81 -0.45
N ASP A 132 -4.24 -3.61 -0.54
CA ASP A 132 -4.99 -2.99 0.54
C ASP A 132 -6.47 -3.35 0.41
N HIS A 133 -7.01 -3.98 1.45
CA HIS A 133 -8.37 -4.48 1.48
C HIS A 133 -9.07 -4.11 2.79
N PHE A 134 -10.40 -4.17 2.75
CA PHE A 134 -11.21 -4.22 3.95
C PHE A 134 -11.84 -5.62 4.08
N ILE A 135 -11.97 -6.11 5.30
CA ILE A 135 -12.82 -7.23 5.68
C ILE A 135 -13.91 -6.67 6.58
N LEU A 136 -15.16 -6.88 6.19
CA LEU A 136 -16.33 -6.29 6.83
C LEU A 136 -17.26 -7.38 7.32
N ASN A 137 -17.85 -7.22 8.50
CA ASN A 137 -18.99 -8.05 8.91
C ASN A 137 -20.24 -7.71 8.05
N ASN A 138 -20.78 -8.69 7.35
CA ASN A 138 -21.80 -8.57 6.32
C ASN A 138 -23.15 -8.11 6.85
N GLU A 139 -23.48 -8.53 8.07
CA GLU A 139 -24.78 -8.24 8.69
C GLU A 139 -24.76 -6.88 9.40
N ALA A 140 -23.64 -6.54 10.04
CA ALA A 140 -23.51 -5.33 10.85
C ALA A 140 -23.21 -4.08 9.99
N ASN A 141 -22.32 -4.20 9.00
CA ASN A 141 -21.91 -3.07 8.16
C ASN A 141 -22.89 -2.74 7.01
N ALA A 142 -24.19 -3.03 7.19
CA ALA A 142 -25.25 -2.62 6.28
C ALA A 142 -25.28 -1.12 5.97
N PRO A 143 -24.93 -0.20 6.92
CA PRO A 143 -24.86 1.24 6.66
C PRO A 143 -23.76 1.68 5.68
N CYS A 144 -22.84 0.79 5.30
CA CYS A 144 -21.79 1.14 4.34
C CYS A 144 -22.36 1.35 2.94
N ALA A 145 -21.92 2.44 2.29
CA ALA A 145 -22.35 2.84 0.96
C ALA A 145 -22.12 1.69 -0.02
N ARG A 146 -23.14 1.40 -0.83
CA ARG A 146 -23.10 0.33 -1.83
C ARG A 146 -23.16 0.90 -3.23
N ASP A 147 -22.47 0.26 -4.16
CA ASP A 147 -22.55 0.57 -5.58
C ASP A 147 -23.90 0.12 -6.17
N ALA A 148 -24.11 0.39 -7.46
CA ALA A 148 -25.33 0.00 -8.17
C ALA A 148 -25.57 -1.53 -8.24
N LYS A 149 -24.55 -2.34 -7.92
CA LYS A 149 -24.62 -3.81 -7.87
C LYS A 149 -24.81 -4.33 -6.44
N GLY A 150 -24.94 -3.44 -5.45
CA GLY A 150 -25.10 -3.80 -4.04
C GLY A 150 -23.81 -4.19 -3.34
N LYS A 151 -22.64 -4.06 -3.97
CA LYS A 151 -21.33 -4.29 -3.32
C LYS A 151 -20.92 -3.05 -2.54
N VAL A 152 -20.19 -3.22 -1.44
CA VAL A 152 -19.64 -2.08 -0.69
C VAL A 152 -18.73 -1.26 -1.61
N HIS A 153 -18.98 0.04 -1.64
CA HIS A 153 -18.25 0.97 -2.49
C HIS A 153 -16.96 1.38 -1.80
N VAL A 154 -15.83 0.92 -2.37
CA VAL A 154 -14.48 1.33 -1.98
C VAL A 154 -13.98 2.36 -2.97
N THR A 155 -13.44 3.46 -2.46
CA THR A 155 -12.78 4.50 -3.27
C THR A 155 -11.29 4.53 -3.01
N ARG A 156 -10.51 4.91 -4.02
CA ARG A 156 -9.07 5.16 -3.94
C ARG A 156 -8.80 6.61 -4.31
N GLN A 157 -8.01 7.30 -3.50
CA GLN A 157 -7.54 8.63 -3.79
C GLN A 157 -6.22 8.56 -4.59
N SER A 158 -6.27 9.01 -5.84
CA SER A 158 -5.11 9.05 -6.74
C SER A 158 -4.18 10.22 -6.42
N TYR A 159 -2.86 10.03 -6.52
CA TYR A 159 -1.88 11.12 -6.46
C TYR A 159 -1.82 11.97 -7.73
N PHE A 160 -2.44 11.49 -8.80
CA PHE A 160 -2.48 12.13 -10.12
C PHE A 160 -3.74 12.98 -10.31
N GLU A 161 -4.45 13.29 -9.22
CA GLU A 161 -5.69 14.07 -9.23
C GLU A 161 -5.67 15.16 -8.16
N ASN A 162 -6.46 16.21 -8.40
CA ASN A 162 -6.75 17.30 -7.47
C ASN A 162 -5.47 17.96 -6.90
N HIS A 163 -5.53 18.39 -5.65
CA HIS A 163 -4.46 19.14 -4.99
C HIS A 163 -3.14 18.38 -4.84
N VAL A 164 -3.16 17.05 -4.82
CA VAL A 164 -1.92 16.26 -4.73
C VAL A 164 -1.14 16.38 -6.03
N ASP A 165 -1.81 16.22 -7.17
CA ASP A 165 -1.18 16.35 -8.49
C ASP A 165 -0.69 17.78 -8.74
N GLU A 166 -1.50 18.79 -8.40
CA GLU A 166 -1.11 20.20 -8.48
C GLU A 166 0.15 20.49 -7.66
N TRP A 167 0.22 19.97 -6.44
CA TRP A 167 1.37 20.13 -5.56
C TRP A 167 2.61 19.41 -6.12
N MET A 168 2.47 18.16 -6.57
CA MET A 168 3.56 17.38 -7.16
C MET A 168 4.12 18.06 -8.42
N LYS A 169 3.24 18.53 -9.31
CA LYS A 169 3.62 19.26 -10.53
C LYS A 169 4.37 20.55 -10.22
N LYS A 170 3.92 21.28 -9.21
CA LYS A 170 4.52 22.56 -8.82
C LYS A 170 5.90 22.40 -8.19
N TYR A 171 6.08 21.39 -7.36
CA TYR A 171 7.24 21.31 -6.47
C TYR A 171 8.27 20.23 -6.83
N TYR A 172 7.90 19.23 -7.64
CA TYR A 172 8.77 18.09 -7.90
C TYR A 172 8.84 17.63 -9.35
N VAL A 173 7.81 17.83 -10.17
CA VAL A 173 7.89 17.45 -11.60
C VAL A 173 8.85 18.39 -12.32
N ALA A 174 10.02 17.87 -12.69
CA ALA A 174 11.08 18.65 -13.34
C ALA A 174 11.31 18.26 -14.82
N ARG A 175 10.71 17.15 -15.26
CA ARG A 175 10.90 16.58 -16.59
C ARG A 175 10.02 17.22 -17.67
N GLU A 176 10.47 17.12 -18.92
CA GLU A 176 9.67 17.30 -20.14
C GLU A 176 9.95 16.15 -21.11
N GLU A 177 8.99 15.82 -21.97
CA GLU A 177 9.16 14.81 -23.01
C GLU A 177 10.13 15.30 -24.10
N THR A 178 10.93 14.38 -24.63
CA THR A 178 11.79 14.64 -25.79
C THR A 178 11.22 13.95 -27.03
N GLY A 179 11.81 14.26 -28.20
CA GLY A 179 11.55 13.52 -29.44
C GLY A 179 12.41 12.26 -29.61
N ASP A 180 13.28 11.92 -28.64
CA ASP A 180 14.22 10.80 -28.73
C ASP A 180 13.69 9.59 -27.94
N PRO A 181 13.30 8.49 -28.60
CA PRO A 181 12.85 7.27 -27.91
C PRO A 181 13.91 6.63 -27.00
N ALA A 182 15.20 6.88 -27.24
CA ALA A 182 16.27 6.36 -26.37
C ALA A 182 16.41 7.18 -25.07
N ASN A 183 15.99 8.44 -25.09
CA ASN A 183 16.03 9.36 -23.96
C ASN A 183 14.72 10.15 -23.90
N PRO A 184 13.59 9.47 -23.58
CA PRO A 184 12.24 10.03 -23.77
C PRO A 184 11.97 11.26 -22.89
N TYR A 185 12.82 11.55 -21.91
CA TYR A 185 12.69 12.68 -21.00
C TYR A 185 14.01 13.40 -20.79
N GLN A 186 13.91 14.70 -20.55
CA GLN A 186 15.01 15.54 -20.06
C GLN A 186 14.48 16.50 -19.00
N PHE A 187 15.35 17.17 -18.26
CA PHE A 187 14.91 18.27 -17.41
C PHE A 187 14.49 19.47 -18.27
N SER A 188 13.34 20.06 -17.95
CA SER A 188 12.98 21.36 -18.49
C SER A 188 13.84 22.44 -17.85
N LYS A 189 13.99 23.63 -18.47
CA LYS A 189 14.70 24.76 -17.86
C LYS A 189 14.14 25.14 -16.49
N ALA A 190 12.81 25.16 -16.37
CA ALA A 190 12.15 25.42 -15.09
C ALA A 190 12.39 24.28 -14.09
N GLY A 191 12.44 23.04 -14.56
CA GLY A 191 12.74 21.86 -13.76
C GLY A 191 14.17 21.83 -13.22
N GLU A 192 15.16 22.31 -13.98
CA GLU A 192 16.54 22.43 -13.49
C GLU A 192 16.64 23.44 -12.33
N GLU A 193 15.97 24.58 -12.44
CA GLU A 193 15.94 25.59 -11.36
C GLU A 193 15.16 25.08 -10.14
N LEU A 194 14.01 24.42 -10.37
CA LEU A 194 13.24 23.77 -9.31
C LEU A 194 14.07 22.72 -8.56
N MET A 195 14.80 21.88 -9.30
CA MET A 195 15.68 20.87 -8.71
C MET A 195 16.76 21.51 -7.84
N LYS A 196 17.41 22.60 -8.31
CA LYS A 196 18.41 23.32 -7.53
C LYS A 196 17.83 23.90 -6.23
N GLU A 197 16.66 24.53 -6.30
CA GLU A 197 15.94 25.07 -5.14
C GLU A 197 15.66 23.96 -4.12
N ARG A 198 15.06 22.85 -4.56
CA ARG A 198 14.67 21.74 -3.68
C ARG A 198 15.88 21.02 -3.09
N ILE A 199 16.97 20.88 -3.83
CA ILE A 199 18.24 20.34 -3.33
C ILE A 199 18.82 21.24 -2.23
N GLN A 200 18.79 22.56 -2.41
CA GLN A 200 19.30 23.49 -1.42
C GLN A 200 18.45 23.48 -0.15
N GLU A 201 17.12 23.50 -0.28
CA GLU A 201 16.19 23.35 0.86
C GLU A 201 16.42 22.02 1.62
N HIS A 202 16.62 20.92 0.88
CA HIS A 202 16.88 19.61 1.49
C HIS A 202 18.22 19.59 2.23
N ARG A 203 19.28 20.16 1.64
CA ARG A 203 20.59 20.30 2.29
C ARG A 203 20.48 21.06 3.61
N GLU A 204 19.82 22.22 3.60
CA GLU A 204 19.64 23.05 4.80
C GLU A 204 18.88 22.29 5.89
N MET A 205 17.87 21.51 5.52
CA MET A 205 17.14 20.64 6.45
C MET A 205 18.07 19.57 7.06
N LEU A 206 18.86 18.88 6.24
CA LEU A 206 19.79 17.85 6.72
C LEU A 206 20.84 18.42 7.68
N GLU A 207 21.43 19.57 7.35
CA GLU A 207 22.42 20.26 8.18
C GLU A 207 21.85 20.72 9.52
N GLN A 208 20.56 21.03 9.58
CA GLN A 208 19.86 21.45 10.80
C GLN A 208 19.30 20.27 11.61
N THR A 209 19.26 19.06 11.04
CA THR A 209 18.66 17.90 11.70
C THR A 209 19.63 17.32 12.75
N MET A 210 19.16 17.31 14.00
CA MET A 210 19.90 16.84 15.16
C MET A 210 19.24 15.60 15.78
N THR A 211 20.05 14.75 16.39
CA THR A 211 19.61 13.56 17.13
C THR A 211 20.32 13.45 18.48
N VAL A 212 19.82 12.59 19.37
CA VAL A 212 20.41 12.34 20.69
C VAL A 212 21.14 11.00 20.69
N VAL A 213 22.46 11.05 20.91
CA VAL A 213 23.30 9.86 21.08
C VAL A 213 23.97 9.94 22.44
N ASP A 214 23.77 8.93 23.28
CA ASP A 214 24.32 8.84 24.63
C ASP A 214 24.10 10.11 25.48
N GLY A 215 22.90 10.71 25.36
CA GLY A 215 22.51 11.91 26.10
C GLY A 215 23.08 13.23 25.55
N THR A 216 23.79 13.20 24.41
CA THR A 216 24.33 14.39 23.75
C THR A 216 23.58 14.68 22.45
N ILE A 217 23.31 15.95 22.16
CA ILE A 217 22.73 16.39 20.89
C ILE A 217 23.86 16.47 19.85
N VAL A 218 23.74 15.70 18.77
CA VAL A 218 24.70 15.63 17.67
C VAL A 218 23.96 15.76 16.33
N ALA A 219 24.68 16.10 15.25
CA ALA A 219 24.11 16.08 13.91
C ALA A 219 23.62 14.65 13.57
N GLN A 220 22.45 14.54 12.93
CA GLN A 220 21.92 13.24 12.54
C GLN A 220 22.67 12.64 11.33
N TYR A 221 23.19 13.49 10.44
CA TYR A 221 23.81 13.08 9.19
C TYR A 221 25.27 13.51 9.15
N ASP A 222 26.17 12.54 9.05
CA ASP A 222 27.62 12.78 8.99
C ASP A 222 28.09 13.15 7.58
N ASP A 223 27.34 12.77 6.54
CA ASP A 223 27.67 13.00 5.11
C ASP A 223 26.47 13.59 4.38
N VAL A 224 26.26 14.90 4.58
CA VAL A 224 25.15 15.65 3.97
C VAL A 224 25.22 15.61 2.44
N ASP A 225 26.42 15.67 1.86
CA ASP A 225 26.59 15.67 0.39
C ASP A 225 26.10 14.37 -0.23
N ARG A 226 26.40 13.23 0.40
CA ARG A 226 25.89 11.94 -0.04
C ARG A 226 24.36 11.86 0.03
N GLU A 227 23.76 12.32 1.12
CA GLU A 227 22.30 12.29 1.27
C GLU A 227 21.61 13.21 0.25
N VAL A 228 22.19 14.38 -0.01
CA VAL A 228 21.75 15.29 -1.08
C VAL A 228 21.81 14.63 -2.46
N GLU A 229 22.88 13.90 -2.79
CA GLU A 229 22.96 13.18 -4.07
C GLU A 229 21.96 12.03 -4.16
N ILE A 230 21.69 11.33 -3.05
CA ILE A 230 20.65 10.29 -2.99
C ILE A 230 19.27 10.91 -3.27
N PHE A 231 18.97 12.05 -2.64
CA PHE A 231 17.74 12.81 -2.86
C PHE A 231 17.61 13.26 -4.31
N LYS A 232 18.63 13.92 -4.87
CA LYS A 232 18.68 14.36 -6.27
C LYS A 232 18.37 13.21 -7.23
N ARG A 233 19.05 12.07 -7.06
CA ARG A 233 18.85 10.90 -7.91
C ARG A 233 17.42 10.37 -7.82
N ARG A 234 16.93 10.10 -6.61
CA ARG A 234 15.63 9.45 -6.38
C ARG A 234 14.45 10.35 -6.73
N ILE A 235 14.56 11.64 -6.42
CA ILE A 235 13.46 12.57 -6.61
C ILE A 235 13.45 13.14 -8.02
N PHE A 236 14.59 13.48 -8.61
CA PHE A 236 14.65 14.18 -9.89
C PHE A 236 15.15 13.32 -11.04
N GLU A 237 16.31 12.67 -10.91
CA GLU A 237 16.92 11.95 -12.05
C GLU A 237 16.12 10.70 -12.44
N GLU A 238 15.54 9.98 -11.48
CA GLU A 238 14.66 8.84 -11.74
C GLU A 238 13.38 9.23 -12.49
N GLN A 239 13.03 10.50 -12.59
CA GLN A 239 11.91 10.93 -13.44
C GLN A 239 12.21 10.78 -14.93
N LEU A 240 13.48 10.65 -15.32
CA LEU A 240 13.92 10.72 -16.71
C LEU A 240 13.87 9.37 -17.47
N SER A 241 13.15 8.38 -16.94
CA SER A 241 13.01 7.06 -17.56
C SER A 241 11.61 6.51 -17.35
N ASP A 242 11.07 5.83 -18.37
CA ASP A 242 9.81 5.09 -18.25
C ASP A 242 9.88 4.00 -17.18
N GLN A 243 11.07 3.49 -16.86
CA GLN A 243 11.24 2.43 -15.87
C GLN A 243 11.13 2.93 -14.42
N THR A 244 11.25 4.24 -14.22
CA THR A 244 11.30 4.87 -12.90
C THR A 244 10.37 6.08 -12.78
N TYR A 245 9.53 6.30 -13.80
CA TYR A 245 8.68 7.46 -14.02
C TYR A 245 7.87 7.91 -12.80
N TYR A 246 7.37 6.96 -12.01
CA TYR A 246 6.53 7.22 -10.85
C TYR A 246 7.26 7.05 -9.51
N LYS A 247 8.54 6.61 -9.49
CA LYS A 247 9.27 6.33 -8.24
C LYS A 247 9.31 7.51 -7.29
N PHE A 248 9.48 8.74 -7.80
CA PHE A 248 9.53 9.91 -6.94
C PHE A 248 8.23 10.14 -6.14
N TYR A 249 7.06 9.71 -6.63
CA TYR A 249 5.82 9.74 -5.84
C TYR A 249 5.90 8.80 -4.63
N ARG A 250 6.53 7.64 -4.78
CA ARG A 250 6.78 6.73 -3.64
C ARG A 250 7.68 7.36 -2.60
N GLU A 251 8.77 7.99 -3.05
CA GLU A 251 9.76 8.57 -2.15
C GLU A 251 9.25 9.83 -1.43
N LEU A 252 8.30 10.56 -2.03
CA LEU A 252 7.73 11.79 -1.47
C LEU A 252 6.41 11.59 -0.73
N ILE A 253 5.59 10.61 -1.12
CA ILE A 253 4.25 10.39 -0.59
C ILE A 253 4.15 8.99 0.00
N SER A 254 4.03 7.95 -0.84
CA SER A 254 3.86 6.55 -0.46
C SER A 254 3.75 5.68 -1.73
N ASP A 255 4.04 4.39 -1.63
CA ASP A 255 3.72 3.39 -2.66
C ASP A 255 2.30 2.82 -2.56
N HIS A 256 1.52 3.22 -1.56
CA HIS A 256 0.13 2.80 -1.37
C HIS A 256 -0.82 3.99 -1.43
N PHE A 257 -1.77 3.93 -2.36
CA PHE A 257 -2.83 4.91 -2.48
C PHE A 257 -3.80 4.81 -1.30
N PRO A 258 -4.21 5.95 -0.70
CA PRO A 258 -5.26 5.94 0.31
C PRO A 258 -6.54 5.34 -0.25
N ILE A 259 -7.10 4.36 0.47
CA ILE A 259 -8.42 3.79 0.18
C ILE A 259 -9.39 4.11 1.30
N SER A 260 -10.67 4.22 0.96
CA SER A 260 -11.72 4.55 1.92
C SER A 260 -13.02 3.86 1.58
N ILE A 261 -13.79 3.63 2.64
CA ILE A 261 -15.21 3.28 2.59
C ILE A 261 -15.99 4.38 3.28
N SER A 262 -17.21 4.63 2.84
CA SER A 262 -18.11 5.57 3.49
C SER A 262 -19.29 4.80 4.04
N CYS A 263 -19.57 4.94 5.33
CA CYS A 263 -20.75 4.37 5.96
C CYS A 263 -21.60 5.48 6.54
N LYS A 264 -22.92 5.40 6.33
CA LYS A 264 -23.89 6.43 6.73
C LYS A 264 -25.13 5.75 7.27
N ASN A 265 -25.56 6.19 8.45
CA ASN A 265 -26.89 5.90 9.01
C ASN A 265 -27.94 6.87 8.47
#